data_AF-A0A1S9BWT5-F1
#
_entry.id   AF-A0A1S9BWT5-F1
#
_cell.length_a   1.000
_cell.length_b   1.000
_cell.length_c   1.000
_cell.angle_alpha   90.00
_cell.angle_beta   90.00
_cell.angle_gamma   90.00
#
_symmetry.space_group_name_H-M   'P 1'
#
loop_
_entity.id
_entity.type
_entity.pdbx_description
1 polymer ?
#
loop_
_entity_poly.entity_id
_entity_poly.type
_entity_poly.pdbx_seq_one_letter_code
_entity_poly.pdbx_strand_id
1 'polypeptide(L)'
;MIRRNLCKIKRLTVTVLTVSLSTGVSVPALAANVIAVTGYQHGESIEAESVSSTDGSPAVMVSMSAGDEVTVDIKGDVETSGDSSSWQNISGVIAASSGKDADNVSKADVNIGGEVSVTVSSNKLTIGINASAEDEAVTEVSAKNVDVEAVDNDYGVIAGSYNKGKTTVEIEGDIRTVSSSDAAFGIFPSSDTGGTTTVTVGNDVGVKAYGNAEGVFAKVQSGTTKVDVSGSVMAETDTDLAIGVFLYTVDGNASATVMGDVVSSGPDADGVDLWSNNGDIYAYIGGDVVQKGQEGQAVQINKMADDTHIELVVNGTVSGSEHNLVFEKTGSTENIDITVWRVDTSGGKAVAENMMQDADTGEIEYSSAEGAEKQINYIIKTSPSISVSGNGRYISGSYTDNQDKTVYLKVDIPAGHMAEFYDINGNSNYRIVSDGNGNAYLVVPRGGGVEVGVRLTKLSTDTNSDDGSDTGNNKKTANTSDHMTALSKEVMGLQIITVNSAGTSQVQKVSDVLKPVDTLTAINNFSSDVSTMGTDNVKGAGVVSFNGLFADSVSDTVDVPVSAGVTIGETYKVLFSDGTSVLVLCTAEGILNIPFAKNADGLTYIIYGQELSPQVS
;
A
#
# COMPACT_ATOMS: atom_id res chain seq x y z
N MET A 1 49.77 63.48 -37.86
CA MET A 1 50.03 64.90 -38.13
C MET A 1 48.79 65.50 -38.81
N ILE A 2 48.02 66.30 -38.05
CA ILE A 2 47.17 67.49 -38.41
C ILE A 2 46.39 67.45 -39.76
N ARG A 3 45.05 67.58 -39.89
CA ARG A 3 44.07 68.63 -39.48
C ARG A 3 42.64 68.03 -39.58
N ARG A 4 41.72 68.17 -38.62
CA ARG A 4 40.84 69.32 -38.24
C ARG A 4 39.84 69.80 -39.33
N ASN A 5 38.55 69.57 -39.02
CA ASN A 5 37.49 70.57 -38.77
C ASN A 5 36.38 70.87 -39.81
N LEU A 6 35.19 71.01 -39.20
CA LEU A 6 33.97 71.81 -39.49
C LEU A 6 32.82 71.10 -40.26
N CYS A 7 31.52 71.17 -39.95
CA CYS A 7 30.59 71.67 -38.91
C CYS A 7 29.31 72.16 -39.64
N LYS A 8 28.14 72.13 -38.94
CA LYS A 8 26.83 72.80 -39.23
C LYS A 8 25.86 72.02 -40.14
N ILE A 9 24.52 72.01 -39.97
CA ILE A 9 23.56 72.68 -39.06
C ILE A 9 22.18 71.93 -39.13
N LYS A 10 21.40 72.06 -38.04
CA LYS A 10 20.00 71.65 -37.80
C LYS A 10 18.99 71.93 -38.95
N ARG A 11 17.91 71.13 -39.00
CA ARG A 11 16.51 71.65 -39.01
C ARG A 11 15.48 70.60 -38.58
N LEU A 12 14.74 71.00 -37.55
CA LEU A 12 13.50 70.43 -37.02
C LEU A 12 12.34 70.77 -37.98
N THR A 13 11.48 69.81 -38.33
CA THR A 13 10.16 70.09 -38.91
C THR A 13 9.15 69.11 -38.30
N VAL A 14 8.19 69.68 -37.57
CA VAL A 14 6.97 69.03 -37.07
C VAL A 14 5.90 69.29 -38.11
N THR A 15 5.21 68.25 -38.57
CA THR A 15 3.92 68.36 -39.27
C THR A 15 2.99 67.25 -38.81
N VAL A 16 1.81 67.66 -38.35
CA VAL A 16 0.69 66.84 -37.87
C VAL A 16 -0.42 66.84 -38.94
N LEU A 17 -1.10 65.68 -39.12
CA LEU A 17 -2.40 65.44 -39.80
C LEU A 17 -2.47 65.69 -41.33
N THR A 18 -3.19 64.96 -42.20
CA THR A 18 -4.23 63.91 -42.13
C THR A 18 -4.35 63.32 -43.54
N VAL A 19 -4.49 62.01 -43.74
CA VAL A 19 -5.15 61.45 -44.95
C VAL A 19 -5.99 60.23 -44.55
N SER A 20 -7.27 60.29 -44.88
CA SER A 20 -8.25 59.22 -44.73
C SER A 20 -8.23 58.23 -45.91
N LEU A 21 -8.46 56.96 -45.55
CA LEU A 21 -9.25 55.91 -46.21
C LEU A 21 -8.82 55.28 -47.56
N SER A 22 -8.72 53.95 -47.45
CA SER A 22 -9.14 52.88 -48.38
C SER A 22 -8.32 52.59 -49.63
N THR A 23 -7.48 51.55 -49.54
CA THR A 23 -7.44 50.42 -50.50
C THR A 23 -6.98 49.17 -49.76
N GLY A 24 -7.68 48.06 -50.00
CA GLY A 24 -7.67 46.84 -49.19
C GLY A 24 -6.29 46.24 -48.95
N VAL A 25 -6.00 46.04 -47.67
CA VAL A 25 -5.12 44.98 -47.19
C VAL A 25 -6.07 44.00 -46.52
N SER A 26 -6.06 42.75 -46.96
CA SER A 26 -6.63 41.65 -46.21
C SER A 26 -6.05 41.72 -44.80
N VAL A 27 -6.89 42.04 -43.81
CA VAL A 27 -6.56 41.93 -42.40
C VAL A 27 -6.30 40.45 -42.15
N PRO A 28 -5.07 39.98 -41.85
CA PRO A 28 -4.94 38.66 -41.25
C PRO A 28 -5.76 38.71 -39.97
N ALA A 29 -6.69 37.75 -39.82
CA ALA A 29 -7.54 37.64 -38.65
C ALA A 29 -6.68 37.81 -37.39
N LEU A 30 -7.02 38.83 -36.58
CA LEU A 30 -6.48 39.00 -35.24
C LEU A 30 -6.91 37.77 -34.43
N ALA A 31 -6.04 36.76 -34.35
CA ALA A 31 -6.08 35.77 -33.32
C ALA A 31 -5.50 36.43 -32.06
N ALA A 32 -6.34 37.00 -31.23
CA ALA A 32 -5.95 37.47 -29.92
C ALA A 32 -7.18 37.43 -29.01
N ASN A 33 -7.38 36.30 -28.35
CA ASN A 33 -8.06 36.30 -27.07
C ASN A 33 -7.06 35.81 -26.01
N VAL A 34 -6.02 36.63 -25.80
CA VAL A 34 -5.19 36.57 -24.59
C VAL A 34 -5.94 37.35 -23.51
N ILE A 35 -6.14 36.73 -22.35
CA ILE A 35 -6.68 37.42 -21.17
C ILE A 35 -5.51 37.85 -20.30
N ALA A 36 -5.22 39.14 -20.30
CA ALA A 36 -4.20 39.73 -19.44
C ALA A 36 -4.83 40.74 -18.47
N VAL A 37 -4.76 40.43 -17.18
CA VAL A 37 -5.21 41.28 -16.08
C VAL A 37 -4.00 41.61 -15.22
N THR A 38 -3.62 42.89 -15.22
CA THR A 38 -2.47 43.37 -14.45
C THR A 38 -2.86 44.67 -13.75
N GLY A 39 -2.48 44.83 -12.48
CA GLY A 39 -2.64 46.09 -11.73
C GLY A 39 -3.64 46.02 -10.57
N TYR A 40 -4.12 47.19 -10.13
CA TYR A 40 -5.02 47.32 -8.99
C TYR A 40 -6.47 47.14 -9.42
N GLN A 41 -7.04 45.96 -9.18
CA GLN A 41 -8.39 45.58 -9.61
C GLN A 41 -9.19 45.02 -8.42
N HIS A 42 -10.20 45.75 -7.97
CA HIS A 42 -10.96 45.37 -6.78
C HIS A 42 -12.25 44.63 -7.17
N GLY A 43 -12.23 43.29 -7.09
CA GLY A 43 -13.42 42.44 -7.25
C GLY A 43 -13.90 42.28 -8.70
N GLU A 44 -12.97 42.22 -9.66
CA GLU A 44 -13.32 41.93 -11.05
C GLU A 44 -13.52 40.42 -11.27
N SER A 45 -14.55 40.08 -12.07
CA SER A 45 -14.80 38.74 -12.57
C SER A 45 -14.75 38.76 -14.09
N ILE A 46 -13.92 37.91 -14.69
CA ILE A 46 -13.75 37.81 -16.14
C ILE A 46 -14.19 36.41 -16.57
N GLU A 47 -15.09 36.34 -17.54
CA GLU A 47 -15.58 35.09 -18.10
C GLU A 47 -15.19 34.96 -19.58
N ALA A 48 -14.73 33.79 -20.01
CA ALA A 48 -14.58 33.44 -21.42
C ALA A 48 -14.98 31.99 -21.70
N GLU A 49 -15.36 31.70 -22.95
CA GLU A 49 -15.68 30.32 -23.36
C GLU A 49 -14.41 29.51 -23.66
N SER A 50 -13.37 30.14 -24.20
CA SER A 50 -12.03 29.57 -24.38
C SER A 50 -11.05 30.70 -24.67
N VAL A 51 -9.75 30.43 -24.50
CA VAL A 51 -8.69 31.39 -24.78
C VAL A 51 -7.52 30.71 -25.47
N SER A 52 -6.86 31.45 -26.35
CA SER A 52 -5.68 30.92 -27.01
C SER A 52 -4.67 32.00 -27.37
N SER A 53 -3.40 31.57 -27.37
CA SER A 53 -2.25 32.34 -27.79
C SER A 53 -1.45 31.56 -28.81
N THR A 54 -1.04 32.23 -29.90
CA THR A 54 -0.26 31.62 -30.99
C THR A 54 1.09 32.32 -31.20
N ASP A 55 1.41 33.30 -30.37
CA ASP A 55 2.64 34.08 -30.43
C ASP A 55 3.59 33.76 -29.25
N GLY A 56 3.31 32.67 -28.53
CA GLY A 56 4.02 32.22 -27.34
C GLY A 56 3.83 33.10 -26.09
N SER A 57 2.99 34.14 -26.14
CA SER A 57 2.58 34.83 -24.89
C SER A 57 1.61 33.97 -24.09
N PRO A 58 1.46 34.19 -22.77
CA PRO A 58 0.49 33.44 -22.00
C PRO A 58 -0.95 33.66 -22.47
N ALA A 59 -1.74 32.59 -22.58
CA ALA A 59 -3.17 32.70 -22.91
C ALA A 59 -3.98 33.32 -21.77
N VAL A 60 -3.61 33.03 -20.51
CA VAL A 60 -4.15 33.66 -19.30
C VAL A 60 -3.01 34.22 -18.45
N MET A 61 -3.11 35.48 -18.05
CA MET A 61 -2.18 36.13 -17.12
C MET A 61 -2.95 36.98 -16.11
N VAL A 62 -2.83 36.63 -14.83
CA VAL A 62 -3.38 37.37 -13.69
C VAL A 62 -2.24 37.72 -12.74
N SER A 63 -2.06 39.00 -12.44
CA SER A 63 -1.07 39.46 -11.46
C SER A 63 -1.65 40.54 -10.56
N MET A 64 -1.88 40.18 -9.30
CA MET A 64 -2.52 41.01 -8.28
C MET A 64 -1.55 41.44 -7.18
N SER A 65 -1.80 42.63 -6.64
CA SER A 65 -1.01 43.18 -5.53
C SER A 65 -1.86 44.06 -4.62
N ALA A 66 -1.42 44.25 -3.38
CA ALA A 66 -1.92 45.29 -2.48
C ALA A 66 -3.42 45.20 -2.09
N GLY A 67 -3.91 43.99 -1.83
CA GLY A 67 -5.26 43.74 -1.30
C GLY A 67 -6.35 43.57 -2.35
N ASP A 68 -5.96 43.47 -3.62
CA ASP A 68 -6.88 43.27 -4.74
C ASP A 68 -7.27 41.80 -4.96
N GLU A 69 -8.46 41.61 -5.51
CA GLU A 69 -9.07 40.30 -5.77
C GLU A 69 -9.59 40.24 -7.20
N VAL A 70 -9.17 39.19 -7.93
CA VAL A 70 -9.64 38.91 -9.30
C VAL A 70 -10.00 37.45 -9.44
N THR A 71 -11.15 37.21 -10.07
CA THR A 71 -11.59 35.88 -10.51
C THR A 71 -11.61 35.82 -12.04
N VAL A 72 -11.02 34.78 -12.61
CA VAL A 72 -11.08 34.46 -14.05
C VAL A 72 -11.73 33.09 -14.20
N ASP A 73 -12.79 33.00 -14.99
CA ASP A 73 -13.53 31.76 -15.30
C ASP A 73 -13.50 31.50 -16.81
N ILE A 74 -12.80 30.45 -17.22
CA ILE A 74 -12.72 29.97 -18.61
C ILE A 74 -13.50 28.67 -18.70
N LYS A 75 -14.63 28.65 -19.40
CA LYS A 75 -15.51 27.46 -19.43
C LYS A 75 -14.94 26.29 -20.23
N GLY A 76 -14.09 26.58 -21.22
CA GLY A 76 -13.47 25.62 -22.12
C GLY A 76 -11.95 25.70 -22.05
N ASP A 77 -11.29 25.42 -23.18
CA ASP A 77 -9.86 25.15 -23.20
C ASP A 77 -8.99 26.43 -23.21
N VAL A 78 -7.77 26.28 -22.72
CA VAL A 78 -6.68 27.25 -22.75
C VAL A 78 -5.55 26.67 -23.60
N GLU A 79 -5.28 27.27 -24.75
CA GLU A 79 -4.24 26.80 -25.68
C GLU A 79 -3.12 27.83 -25.84
N THR A 80 -1.87 27.43 -25.65
CA THR A 80 -0.71 28.28 -25.98
C THR A 80 0.20 27.58 -26.96
N SER A 81 0.53 28.27 -28.05
CA SER A 81 1.39 27.77 -29.11
C SER A 81 2.25 28.88 -29.69
N GLY A 82 3.25 28.49 -30.48
CA GLY A 82 4.16 29.42 -31.15
C GLY A 82 5.31 29.91 -30.26
N ASP A 83 6.34 30.47 -30.91
CA ASP A 83 7.52 31.00 -30.22
C ASP A 83 7.41 32.52 -30.06
N SER A 84 7.62 32.99 -28.83
CA SER A 84 7.59 34.42 -28.54
C SER A 84 8.97 35.02 -28.44
N SER A 85 9.42 35.86 -29.37
CA SER A 85 10.70 36.59 -29.18
C SER A 85 10.71 37.53 -27.96
N SER A 86 9.53 37.89 -27.42
CA SER A 86 9.37 38.81 -26.29
C SER A 86 9.33 38.16 -24.92
N TRP A 87 9.00 36.87 -24.83
CA TRP A 87 8.92 36.14 -23.57
C TRP A 87 10.09 35.17 -23.42
N GLN A 88 10.67 35.14 -22.22
CA GLN A 88 11.72 34.17 -21.88
C GLN A 88 11.12 32.80 -21.61
N ASN A 89 9.90 32.77 -21.08
CA ASN A 89 9.15 31.57 -20.75
C ASN A 89 7.80 31.61 -21.47
N ILE A 90 7.33 30.47 -21.94
CA ILE A 90 6.03 30.33 -22.58
C ILE A 90 5.12 29.60 -21.58
N SER A 91 3.96 30.16 -21.28
CA SER A 91 3.07 29.59 -20.27
C SER A 91 1.65 29.50 -20.75
N GLY A 92 0.89 28.46 -20.39
CA GLY A 92 -0.55 28.44 -20.64
C GLY A 92 -1.26 29.47 -19.76
N VAL A 93 -1.03 29.33 -18.45
CA VAL A 93 -1.66 30.12 -17.38
C VAL A 93 -0.59 30.67 -16.45
N ILE A 94 -0.68 31.96 -16.14
CA ILE A 94 0.09 32.61 -15.07
C ILE A 94 -0.89 33.25 -14.08
N ALA A 95 -0.83 32.84 -12.82
CA ALA A 95 -1.60 33.45 -11.73
C ALA A 95 -0.65 33.80 -10.58
N ALA A 96 -0.57 35.08 -10.22
CA ALA A 96 0.29 35.56 -9.16
C ALA A 96 -0.44 36.56 -8.26
N SER A 97 -0.27 36.44 -6.96
CA SER A 97 -0.79 37.40 -5.98
C SER A 97 0.28 37.78 -4.95
N SER A 98 0.31 39.05 -4.54
CA SER A 98 1.25 39.55 -3.54
C SER A 98 0.55 40.48 -2.54
N GLY A 99 0.74 40.21 -1.25
CA GLY A 99 0.29 41.09 -0.19
C GLY A 99 1.25 42.25 0.03
N LYS A 100 0.86 43.19 0.88
CA LYS A 100 1.72 44.30 1.32
C LYS A 100 1.84 44.38 2.84
N ASP A 101 0.80 43.95 3.52
CA ASP A 101 0.60 43.94 4.97
C ASP A 101 -0.58 43.01 5.29
N ALA A 102 -0.65 42.51 6.53
CA ALA A 102 -1.64 41.52 6.97
C ALA A 102 -3.13 41.94 6.78
N ASP A 103 -3.36 43.24 6.57
CA ASP A 103 -4.70 43.80 6.35
C ASP A 103 -5.07 43.95 4.85
N ASN A 104 -4.13 43.69 3.92
CA ASN A 104 -4.30 43.82 2.46
C ASN A 104 -3.90 42.52 1.74
N VAL A 105 -4.66 41.46 1.98
CA VAL A 105 -4.50 40.15 1.34
C VAL A 105 -5.02 40.22 -0.10
N SER A 106 -4.12 40.04 -1.08
CA SER A 106 -4.53 39.88 -2.47
C SER A 106 -4.99 38.46 -2.76
N LYS A 107 -5.97 38.32 -3.66
CA LYS A 107 -6.45 37.03 -4.15
C LYS A 107 -6.44 36.95 -5.68
N ALA A 108 -5.87 35.89 -6.22
CA ALA A 108 -6.03 35.51 -7.63
C ALA A 108 -6.71 34.15 -7.70
N ASP A 109 -7.84 34.07 -8.40
CA ASP A 109 -8.66 32.86 -8.53
C ASP A 109 -8.90 32.58 -10.01
N VAL A 110 -8.32 31.51 -10.56
CA VAL A 110 -8.39 31.17 -11.99
C VAL A 110 -9.00 29.78 -12.15
N ASN A 111 -10.20 29.71 -12.71
CA ASN A 111 -10.94 28.47 -12.95
C ASN A 111 -11.01 28.15 -14.44
N ILE A 112 -10.57 26.96 -14.83
CA ILE A 112 -10.54 26.51 -16.22
C ILE A 112 -11.33 25.20 -16.33
N GLY A 113 -12.54 25.29 -16.90
CA GLY A 113 -13.42 24.13 -17.09
C GLY A 113 -12.93 23.15 -18.16
N GLY A 114 -11.98 23.56 -19.00
CA GLY A 114 -11.35 22.75 -20.04
C GLY A 114 -9.90 22.36 -19.74
N GLU A 115 -9.19 21.96 -20.80
CA GLU A 115 -7.78 21.58 -20.75
C GLU A 115 -6.85 22.79 -20.88
N VAL A 116 -5.68 22.73 -20.23
CA VAL A 116 -4.56 23.62 -20.49
C VAL A 116 -3.56 22.89 -21.36
N SER A 117 -3.40 23.32 -22.62
CA SER A 117 -2.46 22.72 -23.57
C SER A 117 -1.42 23.74 -24.00
N VAL A 118 -0.14 23.37 -23.88
CA VAL A 118 0.98 24.20 -24.30
C VAL A 118 1.90 23.39 -25.21
N THR A 119 1.94 23.76 -26.50
CA THR A 119 2.75 23.06 -27.50
C THR A 119 3.67 24.03 -28.22
N VAL A 120 4.98 23.85 -28.04
CA VAL A 120 5.97 24.80 -28.56
C VAL A 120 7.19 24.09 -29.14
N SER A 121 7.66 24.55 -30.30
CA SER A 121 8.87 24.02 -30.96
C SER A 121 10.15 24.82 -30.65
N SER A 122 10.13 25.68 -29.63
CA SER A 122 11.25 26.57 -29.29
C SER A 122 12.05 26.02 -28.11
N ASN A 123 13.34 26.35 -28.04
CA ASN A 123 14.21 25.97 -26.92
C ASN A 123 14.03 26.92 -25.72
N LYS A 124 12.81 27.04 -25.23
CA LYS A 124 12.46 27.92 -24.12
C LYS A 124 11.75 27.14 -23.05
N LEU A 125 11.89 27.64 -21.82
CA LEU A 125 11.14 27.18 -20.67
C LEU A 125 9.64 27.23 -20.98
N THR A 126 8.98 26.07 -20.97
CA THR A 126 7.55 25.94 -21.25
C THR A 126 6.80 25.46 -20.02
N ILE A 127 5.69 26.10 -19.68
CA ILE A 127 4.95 25.83 -18.44
C ILE A 127 3.46 25.71 -18.73
N GLY A 128 2.79 24.67 -18.26
CA GLY A 128 1.33 24.57 -18.32
C GLY A 128 0.68 25.64 -17.44
N ILE A 129 0.88 25.51 -16.12
CA ILE A 129 0.37 26.41 -15.09
C ILE A 129 1.51 26.93 -14.22
N ASN A 130 1.59 28.26 -14.05
CA ASN A 130 2.48 28.92 -13.11
C ASN A 130 1.67 29.73 -12.09
N ALA A 131 1.58 29.22 -10.86
CA ALA A 131 0.81 29.80 -9.77
C ALA A 131 1.73 30.25 -8.63
N SER A 132 1.53 31.45 -8.08
CA SER A 132 2.31 31.90 -6.92
C SER A 132 1.59 32.89 -6.01
N ALA A 133 1.93 32.85 -4.72
CA ALA A 133 1.39 33.75 -3.70
C ALA A 133 2.45 34.21 -2.70
N GLU A 134 2.48 35.50 -2.37
CA GLU A 134 3.44 36.11 -1.44
C GLU A 134 2.75 36.94 -0.35
N ASP A 135 3.38 37.06 0.82
CA ASP A 135 3.00 38.01 1.88
C ASP A 135 1.52 37.88 2.32
N GLU A 136 1.12 36.68 2.75
CA GLU A 136 -0.25 36.32 3.15
C GLU A 136 -1.30 36.31 2.01
N ALA A 137 -0.91 36.59 0.76
CA ALA A 137 -1.79 36.49 -0.41
C ALA A 137 -2.25 35.05 -0.71
N VAL A 138 -3.30 34.93 -1.52
CA VAL A 138 -3.89 33.65 -1.91
C VAL A 138 -3.98 33.53 -3.43
N THR A 139 -3.44 32.45 -3.98
CA THR A 139 -3.59 32.10 -5.40
C THR A 139 -4.21 30.72 -5.53
N GLU A 140 -5.34 30.63 -6.23
CA GLU A 140 -6.09 29.41 -6.49
C GLU A 140 -6.20 29.22 -8.01
N VAL A 141 -5.79 28.06 -8.52
CA VAL A 141 -5.93 27.70 -9.94
C VAL A 141 -6.57 26.33 -10.06
N SER A 142 -7.62 26.19 -10.86
CA SER A 142 -8.22 24.90 -11.21
C SER A 142 -8.23 24.66 -12.72
N ALA A 143 -7.99 23.42 -13.13
CA ALA A 143 -8.05 23.00 -14.54
C ALA A 143 -8.48 21.54 -14.67
N LYS A 144 -8.96 21.14 -15.85
CA LYS A 144 -9.32 19.74 -16.09
C LYS A 144 -8.10 18.86 -16.32
N ASN A 145 -7.28 19.17 -17.31
CA ASN A 145 -6.04 18.47 -17.64
C ASN A 145 -4.95 19.49 -17.94
N VAL A 146 -3.69 19.07 -17.87
CA VAL A 146 -2.53 19.85 -18.30
C VAL A 146 -1.68 19.00 -19.24
N ASP A 147 -1.52 19.42 -20.50
CA ASP A 147 -0.60 18.79 -21.46
C ASP A 147 0.44 19.82 -21.93
N VAL A 148 1.71 19.50 -21.73
CA VAL A 148 2.85 20.35 -22.10
C VAL A 148 3.79 19.53 -22.97
N GLU A 149 4.02 19.99 -24.20
CA GLU A 149 4.95 19.37 -25.14
C GLU A 149 5.87 20.44 -25.73
N ALA A 150 7.17 20.37 -25.41
CA ALA A 150 8.16 21.30 -25.93
C ALA A 150 9.56 20.70 -26.08
N VAL A 151 10.52 21.56 -26.42
CA VAL A 151 11.90 21.15 -26.77
C VAL A 151 12.82 21.19 -25.57
N ASP A 152 12.69 22.17 -24.67
CA ASP A 152 13.69 22.46 -23.63
C ASP A 152 13.16 22.08 -22.23
N ASN A 153 13.42 22.89 -21.21
CA ASN A 153 12.96 22.62 -19.86
C ASN A 153 11.44 22.84 -19.75
N ASP A 154 10.70 21.78 -19.47
CA ASP A 154 9.24 21.80 -19.55
C ASP A 154 8.59 21.43 -18.21
N TYR A 155 7.52 22.14 -17.84
CA TYR A 155 6.84 21.99 -16.57
C TYR A 155 5.33 21.87 -16.78
N GLY A 156 4.70 20.83 -16.24
CA GLY A 156 3.24 20.77 -16.15
C GLY A 156 2.70 21.87 -15.24
N VAL A 157 3.05 21.79 -13.96
CA VAL A 157 2.61 22.74 -12.92
C VAL A 157 3.81 23.25 -12.11
N ILE A 158 3.94 24.57 -12.01
CA ILE A 158 4.82 25.25 -11.04
C ILE A 158 3.91 26.00 -10.06
N ALA A 159 4.06 25.71 -8.77
CA ALA A 159 3.30 26.37 -7.70
C ALA A 159 4.25 26.89 -6.61
N GLY A 160 4.14 28.15 -6.18
CA GLY A 160 5.10 28.75 -5.25
C GLY A 160 4.48 29.64 -4.18
N SER A 161 4.82 29.44 -2.91
CA SER A 161 4.30 30.29 -1.82
C SER A 161 5.39 30.82 -0.91
N TYR A 162 5.39 32.13 -0.65
CA TYR A 162 6.42 32.83 0.12
C TYR A 162 5.79 33.69 1.23
N ASN A 163 6.50 33.91 2.34
CA ASN A 163 6.09 34.83 3.42
C ASN A 163 4.64 34.63 3.89
N LYS A 164 4.26 33.39 4.23
CA LYS A 164 2.89 32.98 4.58
C LYS A 164 1.83 33.10 3.47
N GLY A 165 2.24 33.36 2.22
CA GLY A 165 1.35 33.21 1.07
C GLY A 165 0.80 31.80 0.97
N LYS A 166 -0.33 31.64 0.30
CA LYS A 166 -0.99 30.36 0.08
C LYS A 166 -1.26 30.16 -1.40
N THR A 167 -0.70 29.10 -1.98
CA THR A 167 -0.99 28.67 -3.35
C THR A 167 -1.70 27.33 -3.35
N THR A 168 -2.78 27.20 -4.10
CA THR A 168 -3.51 25.96 -4.30
C THR A 168 -3.73 25.75 -5.80
N VAL A 169 -3.33 24.58 -6.31
CA VAL A 169 -3.57 24.19 -7.70
C VAL A 169 -4.32 22.85 -7.70
N GLU A 170 -5.47 22.80 -8.36
CA GLU A 170 -6.31 21.60 -8.46
C GLU A 170 -6.50 21.19 -9.93
N ILE A 171 -6.05 19.99 -10.28
CA ILE A 171 -6.20 19.40 -11.61
C ILE A 171 -7.16 18.21 -11.50
N GLU A 172 -8.30 18.24 -12.18
CA GLU A 172 -9.31 17.18 -12.06
C GLU A 172 -8.86 15.84 -12.68
N GLY A 173 -8.07 15.90 -13.73
CA GLY A 173 -7.61 14.78 -14.55
C GLY A 173 -6.10 14.61 -14.51
N ASP A 174 -5.50 14.54 -15.70
CA ASP A 174 -4.09 14.18 -15.88
C ASP A 174 -3.17 15.40 -16.01
N ILE A 175 -1.92 15.20 -15.60
CA ILE A 175 -0.79 16.03 -16.01
C ILE A 175 0.11 15.21 -16.92
N ARG A 176 0.38 15.73 -18.12
CA ARG A 176 1.35 15.17 -19.06
C ARG A 176 2.39 16.24 -19.40
N THR A 177 3.66 15.89 -19.30
CA THR A 177 4.77 16.78 -19.66
C THR A 177 5.79 16.02 -20.47
N VAL A 178 6.09 16.51 -21.67
CA VAL A 178 7.01 15.90 -22.62
C VAL A 178 8.05 16.92 -23.08
N SER A 179 9.31 16.71 -22.70
CA SER A 179 10.46 17.43 -23.25
C SER A 179 11.22 16.55 -24.24
N SER A 180 11.54 17.11 -25.39
CA SER A 180 12.26 16.39 -26.47
C SER A 180 13.77 16.62 -26.50
N SER A 181 14.34 17.52 -25.68
CA SER A 181 15.79 17.75 -25.68
C SER A 181 16.44 18.08 -24.33
N ASP A 182 15.68 18.37 -23.28
CA ASP A 182 16.23 18.65 -21.95
C ASP A 182 15.36 18.00 -20.85
N ALA A 183 15.14 18.68 -19.73
CA ALA A 183 14.39 18.14 -18.60
C ALA A 183 12.87 18.39 -18.70
N ALA A 184 12.09 17.51 -18.07
CA ALA A 184 10.66 17.68 -17.87
C ALA A 184 10.26 17.43 -16.41
N PHE A 185 9.32 18.23 -15.91
CA PHE A 185 8.79 18.16 -14.56
C PHE A 185 7.27 18.13 -14.59
N GLY A 186 6.64 17.18 -13.92
CA GLY A 186 5.18 17.11 -13.84
C GLY A 186 4.63 18.17 -12.89
N ILE A 187 5.01 18.06 -11.62
CA ILE A 187 4.62 18.98 -10.55
C ILE A 187 5.86 19.50 -9.83
N PHE A 188 6.03 20.82 -9.78
CA PHE A 188 7.09 21.50 -9.05
C PHE A 188 6.49 22.50 -8.04
N PRO A 189 6.01 22.05 -6.87
CA PRO A 189 5.56 22.96 -5.83
C PRO A 189 6.71 23.37 -4.91
N SER A 190 6.74 24.65 -4.55
CA SER A 190 7.74 25.24 -3.68
C SER A 190 7.12 26.08 -2.57
N SER A 191 7.73 26.07 -1.38
CA SER A 191 7.33 26.95 -0.28
C SER A 191 8.52 27.49 0.53
N ASP A 192 8.40 28.74 0.97
CA ASP A 192 9.40 29.44 1.77
C ASP A 192 8.76 30.37 2.80
N THR A 193 9.48 30.64 3.88
CA THR A 193 9.21 31.63 4.94
C THR A 193 7.77 31.55 5.44
N GLY A 194 7.35 30.35 5.86
CA GLY A 194 6.00 30.06 6.35
C GLY A 194 4.91 29.97 5.28
N GLY A 195 5.25 30.08 3.99
CA GLY A 195 4.31 29.87 2.88
C GLY A 195 3.75 28.45 2.84
N THR A 196 2.54 28.29 2.29
CA THR A 196 1.86 27.00 2.14
C THR A 196 1.46 26.75 0.69
N THR A 197 2.02 25.71 0.08
CA THR A 197 1.68 25.31 -1.29
C THR A 197 0.99 23.95 -1.28
N THR A 198 -0.15 23.84 -1.95
CA THR A 198 -0.88 22.59 -2.14
C THR A 198 -1.15 22.35 -3.61
N VAL A 199 -0.85 21.15 -4.11
CA VAL A 199 -1.22 20.72 -5.46
C VAL A 199 -1.98 19.41 -5.38
N THR A 200 -3.13 19.33 -6.03
CA THR A 200 -3.95 18.12 -6.09
C THR A 200 -4.20 17.73 -7.55
N VAL A 201 -4.02 16.44 -7.86
CA VAL A 201 -4.26 15.85 -9.19
C VAL A 201 -5.25 14.68 -9.04
N GLY A 202 -6.34 14.73 -9.78
CA GLY A 202 -7.43 13.76 -9.69
C GLY A 202 -7.17 12.46 -10.45
N ASN A 203 -6.16 12.41 -11.32
CA ASN A 203 -5.71 11.19 -11.99
C ASN A 203 -4.18 11.07 -12.03
N ASP A 204 -3.57 10.81 -13.20
CA ASP A 204 -2.17 10.43 -13.32
C ASP A 204 -1.24 11.63 -13.59
N VAL A 205 0.03 11.50 -13.20
CA VAL A 205 1.12 12.41 -13.57
C VAL A 205 2.12 11.65 -14.42
N GLY A 206 2.24 11.99 -15.70
CA GLY A 206 3.15 11.35 -16.64
C GLY A 206 4.17 12.31 -17.19
N VAL A 207 5.45 12.02 -16.97
CA VAL A 207 6.58 12.84 -17.41
C VAL A 207 7.50 12.04 -18.30
N LYS A 208 7.83 12.60 -19.47
CA LYS A 208 8.82 12.06 -20.38
C LYS A 208 9.81 13.14 -20.79
N ALA A 209 11.11 12.86 -20.67
CA ALA A 209 12.16 13.81 -21.02
C ALA A 209 13.26 13.13 -21.85
N TYR A 210 14.03 13.94 -22.57
CA TYR A 210 15.31 13.46 -23.11
C TYR A 210 16.38 13.43 -22.01
N GLY A 211 16.53 14.54 -21.27
CA GLY A 211 17.34 14.69 -20.06
C GLY A 211 16.56 14.32 -18.81
N ASN A 212 16.64 15.10 -17.72
CA ASN A 212 16.00 14.71 -16.45
C ASN A 212 14.47 14.64 -16.52
N ALA A 213 13.87 13.61 -15.92
CA ALA A 213 12.41 13.48 -15.81
C ALA A 213 11.99 13.37 -14.35
N GLU A 214 11.19 14.30 -13.85
CA GLU A 214 10.70 14.26 -12.47
C GLU A 214 9.18 14.36 -12.41
N GLY A 215 8.52 13.34 -11.88
CA GLY A 215 7.06 13.29 -11.76
C GLY A 215 6.54 14.35 -10.79
N VAL A 216 6.97 14.24 -9.54
CA VAL A 216 6.69 15.20 -8.46
C VAL A 216 8.00 15.65 -7.85
N PHE A 217 8.30 16.95 -7.89
CA PHE A 217 9.43 17.54 -7.16
C PHE A 217 8.97 18.64 -6.21
N ALA A 218 8.72 18.25 -4.95
CA ALA A 218 8.32 19.19 -3.90
C ALA A 218 9.53 19.74 -3.14
N LYS A 219 9.71 21.06 -3.20
CA LYS A 219 10.83 21.76 -2.57
C LYS A 219 10.37 22.68 -1.44
N VAL A 220 10.96 22.55 -0.25
CA VAL A 220 10.60 23.37 0.92
C VAL A 220 11.86 24.02 1.50
N GLN A 221 11.83 25.34 1.71
CA GLN A 221 12.92 26.08 2.35
C GLN A 221 12.65 26.36 3.82
N SER A 222 11.48 26.90 4.16
CA SER A 222 11.06 27.21 5.54
C SER A 222 9.53 27.27 5.72
N GLY A 223 8.80 26.45 4.96
CA GLY A 223 7.32 26.50 4.81
C GLY A 223 6.65 25.12 4.86
N THR A 224 5.55 24.97 4.12
CA THR A 224 4.88 23.67 3.95
C THR A 224 4.45 23.45 2.50
N THR A 225 4.80 22.30 1.96
CA THR A 225 4.32 21.85 0.65
C THR A 225 3.60 20.51 0.77
N LYS A 226 2.44 20.40 0.12
CA LYS A 226 1.63 19.18 0.03
C LYS A 226 1.28 18.87 -1.42
N VAL A 227 1.48 17.63 -1.84
CA VAL A 227 1.06 17.12 -3.15
C VAL A 227 0.18 15.89 -2.96
N ASP A 228 -1.00 15.89 -3.59
CA ASP A 228 -1.90 14.73 -3.59
C ASP A 228 -2.17 14.31 -5.04
N VAL A 229 -1.88 13.05 -5.40
CA VAL A 229 -2.14 12.46 -6.72
C VAL A 229 -3.04 11.23 -6.53
N SER A 230 -4.22 11.26 -7.12
CA SER A 230 -5.22 10.17 -6.97
C SER A 230 -4.96 8.98 -7.90
N GLY A 231 -4.14 9.18 -8.94
CA GLY A 231 -3.63 8.13 -9.82
C GLY A 231 -2.17 7.78 -9.52
N SER A 232 -1.44 7.43 -10.58
CA SER A 232 -0.05 7.02 -10.57
C SER A 232 0.88 8.16 -10.96
N VAL A 233 2.16 8.06 -10.59
CA VAL A 233 3.22 8.98 -11.02
C VAL A 233 4.25 8.19 -11.84
N MET A 234 4.50 8.66 -13.07
CA MET A 234 5.44 8.04 -14.00
C MET A 234 6.48 9.06 -14.47
N ALA A 235 7.76 8.71 -14.38
CA ALA A 235 8.87 9.50 -14.90
C ALA A 235 9.77 8.65 -15.82
N GLU A 236 9.94 9.09 -17.06
CA GLU A 236 10.74 8.39 -18.08
C GLU A 236 11.77 9.32 -18.73
N THR A 237 13.03 8.89 -18.76
CA THR A 237 14.11 9.57 -19.49
C THR A 237 14.86 8.64 -20.43
N ASP A 238 15.41 9.20 -21.51
CA ASP A 238 16.27 8.48 -22.44
C ASP A 238 17.76 8.51 -22.04
N THR A 239 18.24 9.55 -21.34
CA THR A 239 19.70 9.75 -21.12
C THR A 239 20.15 9.94 -19.68
N ASP A 240 19.34 10.55 -18.83
CA ASP A 240 19.80 11.05 -17.53
C ASP A 240 18.99 10.43 -16.37
N LEU A 241 18.62 11.24 -15.37
CA LEU A 241 17.95 10.82 -14.15
C LEU A 241 16.43 10.88 -14.29
N ALA A 242 15.73 9.80 -13.95
CA ALA A 242 14.28 9.79 -13.78
C ALA A 242 13.88 9.58 -12.32
N ILE A 243 13.16 10.54 -11.73
CA ILE A 243 12.61 10.40 -10.37
C ILE A 243 11.08 10.43 -10.41
N GLY A 244 10.45 9.41 -9.83
CA GLY A 244 8.99 9.42 -9.67
C GLY A 244 8.53 10.52 -8.71
N VAL A 245 8.97 10.45 -7.46
CA VAL A 245 8.66 11.43 -6.41
C VAL A 245 9.93 11.88 -5.70
N PHE A 246 10.25 13.16 -5.75
CA PHE A 246 11.34 13.81 -5.02
C PHE A 246 10.80 14.82 -4.00
N LEU A 247 11.05 14.58 -2.72
CA LEU A 247 10.73 15.50 -1.63
C LEU A 247 12.01 16.06 -1.04
N TYR A 248 12.20 17.38 -1.13
CA TYR A 248 13.36 18.08 -0.61
C TYR A 248 12.96 19.14 0.40
N THR A 249 13.54 19.10 1.60
CA THR A 249 13.32 20.12 2.63
C THR A 249 14.61 20.63 3.27
N VAL A 250 14.71 21.95 3.43
CA VAL A 250 15.75 22.61 4.23
C VAL A 250 15.28 22.75 5.66
N ASP A 251 14.35 23.67 5.91
CA ASP A 251 13.61 23.82 7.15
C ASP A 251 12.10 23.73 6.80
N GLY A 252 11.27 23.06 7.59
CA GLY A 252 9.83 22.92 7.30
C GLY A 252 9.43 21.61 6.62
N ASN A 253 8.21 21.54 6.08
CA ASN A 253 7.55 20.25 5.87
C ASN A 253 7.16 19.98 4.41
N ALA A 254 7.64 18.87 3.85
CA ALA A 254 7.23 18.39 2.53
C ALA A 254 6.38 17.13 2.66
N SER A 255 5.29 17.04 1.90
CA SER A 255 4.48 15.82 1.85
C SER A 255 3.97 15.50 0.45
N ALA A 256 3.97 14.21 0.11
CA ALA A 256 3.33 13.70 -1.09
C ALA A 256 2.51 12.44 -0.81
N THR A 257 1.31 12.40 -1.39
CA THR A 257 0.40 11.27 -1.34
C THR A 257 0.09 10.85 -2.77
N VAL A 258 0.48 9.64 -3.17
CA VAL A 258 0.17 9.04 -4.48
C VAL A 258 -0.69 7.82 -4.23
N MET A 259 -1.89 7.74 -4.79
CA MET A 259 -2.79 6.59 -4.54
C MET A 259 -2.49 5.39 -5.44
N GLY A 260 -1.90 5.62 -6.61
CA GLY A 260 -1.46 4.60 -7.56
C GLY A 260 0.01 4.23 -7.41
N ASP A 261 0.59 3.76 -8.50
CA ASP A 261 1.99 3.33 -8.56
C ASP A 261 2.93 4.53 -8.75
N VAL A 262 4.16 4.40 -8.28
CA VAL A 262 5.27 5.29 -8.63
C VAL A 262 6.26 4.50 -9.46
N VAL A 263 6.45 4.92 -10.71
CA VAL A 263 7.31 4.22 -11.67
C VAL A 263 8.32 5.19 -12.27
N SER A 264 9.60 4.85 -12.17
CA SER A 264 10.68 5.58 -12.84
C SER A 264 11.47 4.67 -13.78
N SER A 265 11.92 5.23 -14.90
CA SER A 265 12.74 4.51 -15.87
C SER A 265 13.69 5.44 -16.63
N GLY A 266 14.95 5.04 -16.72
CA GLY A 266 16.03 5.78 -17.37
C GLY A 266 17.35 5.04 -17.23
N PRO A 267 18.47 5.58 -17.74
CA PRO A 267 19.79 5.04 -17.40
C PRO A 267 20.04 5.06 -15.89
N ASP A 268 19.75 6.20 -15.25
CA ASP A 268 19.70 6.36 -13.79
C ASP A 268 18.26 6.69 -13.40
N ALA A 269 17.73 6.02 -12.39
CA ALA A 269 16.35 6.27 -11.98
C ALA A 269 16.14 5.95 -10.51
N ASP A 270 15.34 6.80 -9.86
CA ASP A 270 14.87 6.61 -8.51
C ASP A 270 13.35 6.58 -8.45
N GLY A 271 12.76 5.64 -7.71
CA GLY A 271 11.31 5.61 -7.54
C GLY A 271 10.85 6.79 -6.69
N VAL A 272 11.36 6.82 -5.46
CA VAL A 272 11.10 7.87 -4.47
C VAL A 272 12.43 8.34 -3.87
N ASP A 273 12.70 9.64 -3.88
CA ASP A 273 13.85 10.26 -3.21
C ASP A 273 13.36 11.22 -2.11
N LEU A 274 13.84 11.01 -0.88
CA LEU A 274 13.46 11.77 0.31
C LEU A 274 14.71 12.43 0.91
N TRP A 275 14.84 13.74 0.71
CA TRP A 275 16.00 14.52 1.17
C TRP A 275 15.62 15.58 2.19
N SER A 276 16.01 15.34 3.44
CA SER A 276 15.81 16.28 4.55
C SER A 276 17.14 16.81 5.10
N ASN A 277 17.29 18.14 5.10
CA ASN A 277 18.36 18.79 5.86
C ASN A 277 17.96 18.99 7.32
N ASN A 278 16.83 19.67 7.58
CA ASN A 278 16.34 20.06 8.90
C ASN A 278 14.79 20.18 8.93
N GLY A 279 14.10 19.52 8.00
CA GLY A 279 12.64 19.56 7.88
C GLY A 279 11.99 18.19 7.85
N ASP A 280 10.69 18.11 8.12
CA ASP A 280 9.97 16.83 8.11
C ASP A 280 9.50 16.45 6.69
N ILE A 281 9.54 15.16 6.39
CA ILE A 281 9.08 14.59 5.12
C ILE A 281 8.06 13.50 5.37
N TYR A 282 6.94 13.54 4.64
CA TYR A 282 5.89 12.54 4.69
C TYR A 282 5.52 12.05 3.28
N ALA A 283 5.76 10.78 2.98
CA ALA A 283 5.41 10.17 1.70
C ALA A 283 4.45 8.99 1.90
N TYR A 284 3.31 9.01 1.21
CA TYR A 284 2.36 7.90 1.17
C TYR A 284 2.15 7.45 -0.27
N ILE A 285 2.46 6.19 -0.58
CA ILE A 285 2.27 5.55 -1.88
C ILE A 285 1.27 4.40 -1.72
N GLY A 286 0.13 4.47 -2.41
CA GLY A 286 -0.93 3.47 -2.36
C GLY A 286 -0.63 2.22 -3.19
N GLY A 287 0.13 2.38 -4.27
CA GLY A 287 0.58 1.31 -5.16
C GLY A 287 2.02 0.86 -4.94
N ASP A 288 2.59 0.27 -5.98
CA ASP A 288 3.97 -0.18 -6.02
C ASP A 288 4.93 1.00 -6.23
N VAL A 289 6.16 0.89 -5.71
CA VAL A 289 7.28 1.77 -6.06
C VAL A 289 8.25 0.94 -6.89
N VAL A 290 8.32 1.24 -8.19
CA VAL A 290 9.10 0.45 -9.15
C VAL A 290 10.11 1.32 -9.86
N GLN A 291 11.37 1.02 -9.63
CA GLN A 291 12.48 1.60 -10.37
C GLN A 291 12.91 0.60 -11.46
N LYS A 292 12.92 1.06 -12.71
CA LYS A 292 13.23 0.25 -13.90
C LYS A 292 14.51 0.70 -14.60
N GLY A 293 15.29 1.58 -13.98
CA GLY A 293 16.54 2.06 -14.53
C GLY A 293 17.67 1.04 -14.47
N GLN A 294 18.75 1.31 -15.21
CA GLN A 294 19.95 0.47 -15.18
C GLN A 294 20.69 0.64 -13.86
N GLU A 295 20.77 1.88 -13.39
CA GLU A 295 21.33 2.30 -12.11
C GLU A 295 20.24 2.99 -11.28
N GLY A 296 20.50 3.17 -9.98
CA GLY A 296 19.60 3.84 -9.03
C GLY A 296 18.84 2.89 -8.10
N GLN A 297 17.83 3.42 -7.39
CA GLN A 297 17.15 2.74 -6.28
C GLN A 297 15.64 2.95 -6.29
N ALA A 298 14.88 1.97 -5.79
CA ALA A 298 13.44 2.17 -5.64
C ALA A 298 13.11 3.29 -4.64
N VAL A 299 13.86 3.37 -3.53
CA VAL A 299 13.75 4.45 -2.57
C VAL A 299 15.13 4.89 -2.10
N GLN A 300 15.40 6.19 -2.18
CA GLN A 300 16.55 6.84 -1.55
C GLN A 300 16.08 7.68 -0.36
N ILE A 301 16.82 7.63 0.75
CA ILE A 301 16.58 8.43 1.93
C ILE A 301 17.89 9.11 2.33
N ASN A 302 17.87 10.44 2.32
CA ASN A 302 18.95 11.30 2.79
C ASN A 302 18.46 12.16 3.96
N LYS A 303 19.02 11.91 5.14
CA LYS A 303 18.67 12.61 6.39
C LYS A 303 19.93 13.19 7.02
N MET A 304 20.01 14.52 7.08
CA MET A 304 21.20 15.21 7.58
C MET A 304 21.12 15.59 9.07
N ALA A 305 19.95 15.96 9.57
CA ALA A 305 19.75 16.34 10.96
C ALA A 305 19.08 15.23 11.79
N ASP A 306 19.38 15.18 13.08
CA ASP A 306 18.91 14.11 13.97
C ASP A 306 17.44 14.29 14.37
N ASP A 307 16.99 15.54 14.52
CA ASP A 307 15.66 15.94 14.97
C ASP A 307 14.60 15.96 13.87
N THR A 308 14.98 15.73 12.61
CA THR A 308 14.01 15.61 11.51
C THR A 308 13.31 14.28 11.50
N HIS A 309 12.06 14.30 11.06
CA HIS A 309 11.26 13.10 10.89
C HIS A 309 11.02 12.80 9.40
N ILE A 310 11.30 11.56 8.99
CA ILE A 310 10.94 11.05 7.67
C ILE A 310 9.98 9.89 7.86
N GLU A 311 8.76 10.02 7.33
CA GLU A 311 7.77 8.95 7.27
C GLU A 311 7.55 8.53 5.81
N LEU A 312 7.68 7.23 5.53
CA LEU A 312 7.37 6.64 4.23
C LEU A 312 6.42 5.47 4.41
N VAL A 313 5.27 5.52 3.76
CA VAL A 313 4.31 4.42 3.67
C VAL A 313 4.17 3.97 2.23
N VAL A 314 4.45 2.71 1.93
CA VAL A 314 4.22 2.09 0.62
C VAL A 314 3.28 0.91 0.78
N ASN A 315 2.04 1.06 0.34
CA ASN A 315 1.03 0.01 0.41
C ASN A 315 1.19 -1.05 -0.69
N GLY A 316 2.13 -0.88 -1.62
CA GLY A 316 2.55 -1.88 -2.59
C GLY A 316 3.96 -2.45 -2.37
N THR A 317 4.55 -2.94 -3.45
CA THR A 317 5.88 -3.51 -3.48
C THR A 317 6.90 -2.43 -3.79
N VAL A 318 7.95 -2.35 -2.98
CA VAL A 318 9.18 -1.62 -3.30
C VAL A 318 10.08 -2.55 -4.11
N SER A 319 10.42 -2.17 -5.34
CA SER A 319 11.21 -3.00 -6.25
C SER A 319 12.15 -2.15 -7.10
N GLY A 320 13.44 -2.20 -6.79
CA GLY A 320 14.49 -1.63 -7.65
C GLY A 320 15.13 -2.69 -8.55
N SER A 321 15.82 -2.25 -9.60
CA SER A 321 16.59 -3.14 -10.47
C SER A 321 17.76 -3.77 -9.72
N GLU A 322 18.52 -2.96 -8.98
CA GLU A 322 19.63 -3.39 -8.13
C GLU A 322 19.34 -3.14 -6.64
N HIS A 323 18.95 -1.91 -6.30
CA HIS A 323 18.80 -1.46 -4.91
C HIS A 323 17.34 -1.15 -4.56
N ASN A 324 16.87 -1.64 -3.41
CA ASN A 324 15.50 -1.39 -2.96
C ASN A 324 15.40 -0.12 -2.11
N LEU A 325 15.79 -0.20 -0.83
CA LEU A 325 15.81 0.94 0.09
C LEU A 325 17.26 1.34 0.36
N VAL A 326 17.64 2.57 0.04
CA VAL A 326 19.00 3.06 0.20
C VAL A 326 19.03 4.24 1.17
N PHE A 327 19.94 4.16 2.13
CA PHE A 327 20.17 5.20 3.15
C PHE A 327 21.52 5.84 2.90
N GLU A 328 21.56 7.15 2.69
CA GLU A 328 22.83 7.84 2.55
C GLU A 328 23.51 7.96 3.92
N LYS A 329 24.76 7.49 4.02
CA LYS A 329 25.50 7.36 5.29
C LYS A 329 26.11 8.70 5.73
N THR A 330 25.26 9.72 5.88
CA THR A 330 25.64 11.05 6.35
C THR A 330 25.04 11.38 7.72
N GLY A 331 24.00 10.65 8.16
CA GLY A 331 23.28 10.95 9.41
C GLY A 331 22.75 9.73 10.20
N SER A 332 21.97 10.01 11.25
CA SER A 332 21.33 9.02 12.12
C SER A 332 20.11 8.36 11.46
N THR A 333 19.93 7.06 11.66
CA THR A 333 18.70 6.34 11.26
C THR A 333 17.55 6.52 12.25
N GLU A 334 17.72 7.29 13.33
CA GLU A 334 16.62 7.66 14.22
C GLU A 334 15.62 8.57 13.50
N ASN A 335 14.35 8.52 13.93
CA ASN A 335 13.23 9.30 13.38
C ASN A 335 12.93 9.04 11.89
N ILE A 336 13.33 7.88 11.37
CA ILE A 336 12.91 7.38 10.06
C ILE A 336 11.91 6.24 10.29
N ASP A 337 10.66 6.46 9.91
CA ASP A 337 9.58 5.48 10.00
C ASP A 337 9.18 5.01 8.61
N ILE A 338 9.49 3.76 8.30
CA ILE A 338 9.18 3.16 7.00
C ILE A 338 8.16 2.04 7.21
N THR A 339 7.06 2.10 6.48
CA THR A 339 6.01 1.09 6.48
C THR A 339 5.76 0.61 5.06
N VAL A 340 6.07 -0.64 4.76
CA VAL A 340 5.93 -1.18 3.39
C VAL A 340 5.06 -2.43 3.38
N TRP A 341 4.32 -2.67 2.30
CA TRP A 341 3.68 -3.97 2.10
C TRP A 341 4.75 -5.02 1.82
N ARG A 342 5.56 -4.85 0.78
CA ARG A 342 6.59 -5.84 0.40
C ARG A 342 7.82 -5.14 -0.16
N VAL A 343 8.99 -5.76 0.02
CA VAL A 343 10.23 -5.39 -0.67
C VAL A 343 10.68 -6.56 -1.55
N ASP A 344 10.97 -6.30 -2.82
CA ASP A 344 11.39 -7.34 -3.76
C ASP A 344 12.85 -7.76 -3.54
N THR A 345 13.04 -8.87 -2.82
CA THR A 345 14.37 -9.48 -2.60
C THR A 345 14.72 -10.54 -3.64
N SER A 346 13.99 -10.62 -4.76
CA SER A 346 14.31 -11.53 -5.85
C SER A 346 15.72 -11.25 -6.40
N GLY A 347 16.37 -12.27 -6.95
CA GLY A 347 17.76 -12.15 -7.40
C GLY A 347 18.80 -11.99 -6.28
N GLY A 348 18.40 -12.03 -5.01
CA GLY A 348 19.30 -11.86 -3.87
C GLY A 348 19.52 -10.41 -3.45
N LYS A 349 18.70 -9.48 -3.97
CA LYS A 349 18.71 -8.05 -3.58
C LYS A 349 18.49 -7.91 -2.08
N ALA A 350 19.19 -6.96 -1.47
CA ALA A 350 19.01 -6.61 -0.07
C ALA A 350 17.66 -5.89 0.14
N VAL A 351 17.15 -5.90 1.38
CA VAL A 351 15.98 -5.11 1.73
C VAL A 351 16.38 -3.65 1.88
N ALA A 352 17.44 -3.39 2.66
CA ALA A 352 18.01 -2.06 2.80
C ALA A 352 19.54 -2.06 2.80
N GLU A 353 20.09 -0.99 2.25
CA GLU A 353 21.53 -0.76 2.09
C GLU A 353 21.90 0.65 2.52
N ASN A 354 23.12 0.81 3.03
CA ASN A 354 23.74 2.11 3.23
C ASN A 354 24.56 2.41 1.99
N MET A 355 24.38 3.61 1.44
CA MET A 355 25.19 4.17 0.38
C MET A 355 26.25 5.09 0.98
N MET A 356 27.49 4.92 0.55
CA MET A 356 28.62 5.78 0.92
C MET A 356 29.44 6.07 -0.32
N GLN A 357 29.72 7.34 -0.57
CA GLN A 357 30.65 7.73 -1.63
C GLN A 357 32.08 7.70 -1.07
N ASP A 358 32.97 6.95 -1.73
CA ASP A 358 34.39 6.97 -1.41
C ASP A 358 34.96 8.35 -1.74
N ALA A 359 35.61 8.98 -0.75
CA ALA A 359 36.08 10.35 -0.88
C ALA A 359 37.28 10.51 -1.83
N ASP A 360 38.05 9.43 -2.06
CA ASP A 360 39.25 9.45 -2.88
C ASP A 360 38.94 9.11 -4.36
N THR A 361 38.02 8.17 -4.61
CA THR A 361 37.68 7.70 -5.96
C THR A 361 36.37 8.30 -6.49
N GLY A 362 35.47 8.72 -5.60
CA GLY A 362 34.10 9.11 -5.94
C GLY A 362 33.18 7.92 -6.25
N GLU A 363 33.68 6.69 -6.12
CA GLU A 363 32.88 5.48 -6.34
C GLU A 363 31.84 5.31 -5.23
N ILE A 364 30.66 4.80 -5.61
CA ILE A 364 29.57 4.54 -4.67
C ILE A 364 29.72 3.11 -4.15
N GLU A 365 29.78 2.96 -2.84
CA GLU A 365 29.80 1.67 -2.16
C GLU A 365 28.47 1.42 -1.43
N TYR A 366 27.95 0.21 -1.61
CA TYR A 366 26.76 -0.27 -0.93
C TYR A 366 27.14 -1.31 0.14
N SER A 367 26.49 -1.22 1.29
CA SER A 367 26.66 -2.17 2.39
C SER A 367 25.33 -2.43 3.09
N SER A 368 25.15 -3.60 3.70
CA SER A 368 23.87 -3.91 4.35
C SER A 368 23.55 -2.90 5.46
N ALA A 369 22.31 -2.38 5.48
CA ALA A 369 21.81 -1.48 6.50
C ALA A 369 21.03 -2.22 7.60
N GLU A 370 21.66 -3.19 8.28
CA GLU A 370 20.99 -4.03 9.28
C GLU A 370 20.27 -3.24 10.39
N GLY A 371 20.77 -2.05 10.75
CA GLY A 371 20.13 -1.15 11.72
C GLY A 371 18.81 -0.57 11.19
N ALA A 372 18.82 -0.04 9.96
CA ALA A 372 17.65 0.52 9.31
C ALA A 372 16.61 -0.56 8.96
N GLU A 373 17.05 -1.76 8.56
CA GLU A 373 16.14 -2.88 8.31
C GLU A 373 15.26 -3.23 9.52
N LYS A 374 15.74 -2.99 10.74
CA LYS A 374 14.99 -3.26 11.99
C LYS A 374 13.88 -2.24 12.24
N GLN A 375 13.95 -1.08 11.61
CA GLN A 375 13.00 0.02 11.72
C GLN A 375 11.89 -0.06 10.67
N ILE A 376 12.05 -0.91 9.65
CA ILE A 376 11.02 -1.14 8.64
C ILE A 376 9.87 -1.95 9.23
N ASN A 377 8.69 -1.34 9.21
CA ASN A 377 7.41 -1.97 9.53
C ASN A 377 6.82 -2.59 8.25
N TYR A 378 6.21 -3.77 8.40
CA TYR A 378 5.55 -4.44 7.28
C TYR A 378 4.03 -4.43 7.45
N ILE A 379 3.32 -4.01 6.41
CA ILE A 379 1.85 -4.08 6.34
C ILE A 379 1.44 -5.55 6.23
N ILE A 380 0.43 -5.97 6.98
CA ILE A 380 -0.22 -7.27 6.80
C ILE A 380 -1.54 -7.01 6.08
N LYS A 381 -1.70 -7.56 4.88
CA LYS A 381 -2.96 -7.52 4.14
C LYS A 381 -3.73 -8.80 4.46
N THR A 382 -5.01 -8.65 4.76
CA THR A 382 -5.91 -9.78 4.96
C THR A 382 -6.95 -9.77 3.86
N SER A 383 -7.00 -10.80 3.00
CA SER A 383 -8.07 -10.88 2.01
C SER A 383 -9.32 -11.56 2.57
N PRO A 384 -10.51 -11.02 2.28
CA PRO A 384 -11.78 -11.67 2.59
C PRO A 384 -11.97 -12.90 1.69
N SER A 385 -11.68 -14.08 2.23
CA SER A 385 -12.07 -15.42 1.76
C SER A 385 -11.70 -15.84 0.32
N ILE A 386 -10.83 -16.86 0.23
CA ILE A 386 -10.64 -17.72 -0.95
C ILE A 386 -10.63 -19.18 -0.46
N SER A 387 -11.42 -20.02 -1.10
CA SER A 387 -11.37 -21.46 -0.90
C SER A 387 -10.30 -22.08 -1.80
N VAL A 388 -9.18 -22.55 -1.24
CA VAL A 388 -8.23 -23.39 -1.98
C VAL A 388 -7.90 -24.65 -1.17
N SER A 389 -8.09 -25.80 -1.80
CA SER A 389 -7.59 -27.10 -1.37
C SER A 389 -6.24 -27.38 -2.05
N GLY A 390 -5.18 -27.68 -1.30
CA GLY A 390 -3.96 -28.21 -1.92
C GLY A 390 -2.68 -28.12 -1.09
N ASN A 391 -2.05 -29.27 -0.91
CA ASN A 391 -0.83 -29.54 -0.14
C ASN A 391 0.37 -28.64 -0.50
N GLY A 392 0.87 -27.87 0.47
CA GLY A 392 2.12 -27.12 0.40
C GLY A 392 3.33 -27.94 0.85
N ARG A 393 4.39 -27.91 0.04
CA ARG A 393 5.69 -28.59 0.22
C ARG A 393 6.70 -27.55 0.74
N TYR A 394 7.47 -27.90 1.77
CA TYR A 394 8.50 -27.02 2.38
C TYR A 394 9.58 -26.61 1.37
N ILE A 395 9.87 -25.31 1.30
CA ILE A 395 11.10 -24.75 0.71
C ILE A 395 11.67 -23.71 1.69
N SER A 396 12.97 -23.77 1.96
CA SER A 396 13.70 -22.89 2.89
C SER A 396 14.09 -21.56 2.23
N GLY A 397 13.77 -20.44 2.87
CA GLY A 397 14.27 -19.09 2.55
C GLY A 397 14.68 -18.33 3.82
N SER A 398 15.72 -17.49 3.70
CA SER A 398 16.59 -16.96 4.76
C SER A 398 16.04 -15.77 5.59
N TYR A 399 16.77 -15.41 6.66
CA TYR A 399 16.32 -14.76 7.89
C TYR A 399 16.29 -13.20 7.90
N THR A 400 15.36 -12.58 8.65
CA THR A 400 15.30 -11.12 9.04
C THR A 400 15.41 -10.94 10.56
N ASP A 401 15.88 -9.80 11.07
CA ASP A 401 15.82 -9.49 12.52
C ASP A 401 14.41 -9.14 13.06
N ASN A 402 13.41 -9.02 12.18
CA ASN A 402 11.97 -9.03 12.53
C ASN A 402 11.33 -10.43 12.37
N GLN A 403 12.08 -11.44 11.90
CA GLN A 403 11.58 -12.82 11.78
C GLN A 403 11.24 -13.44 13.13
N ASP A 404 11.84 -12.94 14.21
CA ASP A 404 11.55 -13.39 15.57
C ASP A 404 10.69 -12.37 16.34
N LYS A 405 10.37 -11.22 15.73
CA LYS A 405 9.41 -10.28 16.30
C LYS A 405 7.99 -10.76 16.00
N THR A 406 7.21 -10.89 17.05
CA THR A 406 5.85 -11.40 16.95
C THR A 406 4.92 -10.26 16.54
N VAL A 407 4.35 -10.31 15.34
CA VAL A 407 3.23 -9.43 14.99
C VAL A 407 1.94 -10.13 15.41
N TYR A 408 1.24 -9.49 16.35
CA TYR A 408 0.04 -10.00 16.97
C TYR A 408 -1.18 -9.52 16.19
N LEU A 409 -1.60 -10.27 15.16
CA LEU A 409 -2.93 -10.07 14.58
C LEU A 409 -3.97 -10.75 15.48
N LYS A 410 -4.51 -9.99 16.44
CA LYS A 410 -5.68 -10.44 17.21
C LYS A 410 -6.92 -10.34 16.33
N VAL A 411 -7.43 -11.48 15.87
CA VAL A 411 -8.72 -11.54 15.18
C VAL A 411 -9.80 -11.84 16.19
N ASP A 412 -10.69 -10.89 16.41
CA ASP A 412 -11.90 -11.11 17.22
C ASP A 412 -12.88 -11.97 16.40
N ILE A 413 -12.89 -13.27 16.71
CA ILE A 413 -13.79 -14.24 16.06
C ILE A 413 -15.20 -14.04 16.63
N PRO A 414 -16.22 -13.75 15.79
CA PRO A 414 -17.59 -13.65 16.25
C PRO A 414 -18.03 -14.93 16.97
N ALA A 415 -18.79 -14.79 18.06
CA ALA A 415 -19.33 -15.94 18.79
C ALA A 415 -20.06 -16.89 17.82
N GLY A 416 -19.85 -18.20 17.99
CA GLY A 416 -20.39 -19.19 17.06
C GLY A 416 -19.65 -19.28 15.72
N HIS A 417 -18.38 -18.85 15.64
CA HIS A 417 -17.52 -19.08 14.47
C HIS A 417 -16.13 -19.59 14.91
N MET A 418 -15.42 -20.28 14.01
CA MET A 418 -14.01 -20.65 14.13
C MET A 418 -13.25 -20.01 12.97
N ALA A 419 -12.05 -19.48 13.21
CA ALA A 419 -11.19 -18.93 12.17
C ALA A 419 -10.10 -19.94 11.80
N GLU A 420 -9.96 -20.22 10.50
CA GLU A 420 -8.81 -20.89 9.91
C GLU A 420 -7.99 -19.83 9.15
N PHE A 421 -6.69 -19.78 9.43
CA PHE A 421 -5.77 -18.88 8.75
C PHE A 421 -4.96 -19.67 7.72
N TYR A 422 -4.81 -19.13 6.50
CA TYR A 422 -4.09 -19.79 5.42
C TYR A 422 -3.39 -18.78 4.51
N ASP A 423 -2.44 -19.28 3.72
CA ASP A 423 -1.66 -18.50 2.77
C ASP A 423 -2.47 -18.33 1.49
N ILE A 424 -2.80 -17.09 1.15
CA ILE A 424 -3.53 -16.80 -0.07
C ILE A 424 -2.65 -17.04 -1.31
N ASN A 425 -1.34 -16.79 -1.19
CA ASN A 425 -0.40 -16.81 -2.32
C ASN A 425 0.45 -18.08 -2.39
N GLY A 426 0.35 -18.98 -1.40
CA GLY A 426 1.11 -20.23 -1.33
C GLY A 426 2.63 -20.05 -1.17
N ASN A 427 3.09 -18.86 -0.77
CA ASN A 427 4.47 -18.56 -0.45
C ASN A 427 4.80 -18.97 1.00
N SER A 428 5.35 -20.19 1.11
CA SER A 428 5.61 -20.98 2.33
C SER A 428 6.59 -20.41 3.37
N ASN A 429 6.89 -19.12 3.38
CA ASN A 429 7.96 -18.55 4.22
C ASN A 429 7.47 -17.82 5.47
N TYR A 430 6.17 -17.84 5.77
CA TYR A 430 5.62 -17.32 7.02
C TYR A 430 5.15 -18.47 7.92
N ARG A 431 5.09 -18.23 9.24
CA ARG A 431 4.57 -19.20 10.22
C ARG A 431 3.48 -18.57 11.07
N ILE A 432 2.34 -19.26 11.20
CA ILE A 432 1.32 -18.90 12.19
C ILE A 432 1.54 -19.71 13.46
N VAL A 433 1.60 -19.03 14.60
CA VAL A 433 1.75 -19.63 15.93
C VAL A 433 0.52 -19.28 16.74
N SER A 434 -0.21 -20.28 17.25
CA SER A 434 -1.31 -20.03 18.20
C SER A 434 -0.84 -20.20 19.64
N ASP A 435 -1.37 -19.39 20.56
CA ASP A 435 -1.08 -19.49 22.00
C ASP A 435 -1.95 -20.49 22.76
N GLY A 436 -2.88 -21.15 22.07
CA GLY A 436 -3.83 -22.09 22.70
C GLY A 436 -4.98 -21.41 23.48
N ASN A 437 -5.00 -20.07 23.59
CA ASN A 437 -6.08 -19.28 24.19
C ASN A 437 -7.02 -18.67 23.14
N GLY A 438 -6.93 -19.12 21.89
CA GLY A 438 -7.69 -18.58 20.76
C GLY A 438 -7.04 -17.41 20.05
N ASN A 439 -5.82 -16.99 20.45
CA ASN A 439 -5.06 -16.00 19.70
C ASN A 439 -4.12 -16.70 18.69
N ALA A 440 -3.91 -16.05 17.55
CA ALA A 440 -2.97 -16.46 16.51
C ALA A 440 -1.95 -15.34 16.26
N TYR A 441 -0.72 -15.72 15.95
CA TYR A 441 0.42 -14.83 15.76
C TYR A 441 1.08 -15.11 14.42
N LEU A 442 1.50 -14.07 13.71
CA LEU A 442 2.12 -14.19 12.39
C LEU A 442 3.63 -13.94 12.48
N VAL A 443 4.42 -14.82 11.86
CA VAL A 443 5.88 -14.72 11.71
C VAL A 443 6.22 -14.56 10.23
N VAL A 444 7.00 -13.54 9.88
CA VAL A 444 7.18 -13.05 8.51
C VAL A 444 8.65 -13.16 8.07
N PRO A 445 8.96 -13.55 6.81
CA PRO A 445 10.34 -13.62 6.31
C PRO A 445 10.93 -12.26 5.93
N ARG A 446 12.24 -12.22 5.63
CA ARG A 446 12.95 -10.98 5.24
C ARG A 446 12.38 -10.38 3.98
N GLY A 447 12.06 -9.07 4.02
CA GLY A 447 11.52 -8.34 2.87
C GLY A 447 10.07 -8.66 2.51
N GLY A 448 9.42 -9.60 3.19
CA GLY A 448 8.11 -10.11 2.77
C GLY A 448 6.93 -9.41 3.45
N GLY A 449 5.99 -8.89 2.67
CA GLY A 449 4.60 -8.75 3.13
C GLY A 449 3.91 -10.11 3.17
N VAL A 450 2.98 -10.31 4.11
CA VAL A 450 2.21 -11.55 4.18
C VAL A 450 0.74 -11.26 3.98
N GLU A 451 0.15 -12.00 3.04
CA GLU A 451 -1.28 -12.00 2.81
C GLU A 451 -1.89 -13.19 3.54
N VAL A 452 -2.65 -12.92 4.60
CA VAL A 452 -3.28 -13.99 5.39
C VAL A 452 -4.76 -14.05 5.06
N GLY A 453 -5.18 -15.20 4.55
CA GLY A 453 -6.59 -15.50 4.37
C GLY A 453 -7.18 -15.95 5.70
N VAL A 454 -8.32 -15.38 6.06
CA VAL A 454 -9.09 -15.81 7.24
C VAL A 454 -10.39 -16.42 6.74
N ARG A 455 -10.58 -17.70 7.01
CA ARG A 455 -11.85 -18.39 6.80
C ARG A 455 -12.59 -18.49 8.11
N LEU A 456 -13.73 -17.81 8.21
CA LEU A 456 -14.67 -17.98 9.32
C LEU A 456 -15.65 -19.09 8.99
N THR A 457 -15.56 -20.19 9.73
CA THR A 457 -16.54 -21.28 9.67
C THR A 457 -17.55 -21.05 10.79
N LYS A 458 -18.82 -20.83 10.43
CA LYS A 458 -19.90 -20.75 11.41
C LYS A 458 -19.99 -22.11 12.14
N LEU A 459 -19.80 -22.06 13.45
CA LEU A 459 -20.14 -23.16 14.34
C LEU A 459 -21.65 -23.33 14.25
N SER A 460 -22.11 -24.45 13.71
CA SER A 460 -23.54 -24.75 13.59
C SER A 460 -24.17 -24.77 14.97
N THR A 461 -24.80 -23.66 15.35
CA THR A 461 -25.78 -23.61 16.43
C THR A 461 -27.14 -23.93 15.84
N ASP A 462 -27.58 -25.18 15.92
CA ASP A 462 -28.97 -25.50 15.67
C ASP A 462 -29.81 -24.98 16.84
N THR A 463 -30.34 -23.77 16.67
CA THR A 463 -31.46 -23.27 17.45
C THR A 463 -32.74 -23.31 16.61
N ASN A 464 -33.62 -24.23 17.04
CA ASN A 464 -35.08 -24.20 17.07
C ASN A 464 -35.96 -24.68 15.89
N SER A 465 -36.92 -25.53 16.34
CA SER A 465 -38.37 -25.58 16.10
C SER A 465 -38.92 -26.29 14.87
N ASP A 466 -39.59 -27.42 15.14
CA ASP A 466 -40.94 -27.82 14.68
C ASP A 466 -41.47 -27.19 13.38
N ASP A 467 -41.90 -27.98 12.39
CA ASP A 467 -43.19 -28.69 12.43
C ASP A 467 -43.45 -29.50 11.13
N GLY A 468 -43.93 -30.74 11.26
CA GLY A 468 -44.95 -31.34 10.36
C GLY A 468 -44.56 -32.05 9.05
N SER A 469 -44.67 -33.40 9.07
CA SER A 469 -45.19 -34.36 8.07
C SER A 469 -44.89 -34.16 6.56
N ASP A 470 -44.52 -35.17 5.78
CA ASP A 470 -45.35 -36.37 5.53
C ASP A 470 -44.59 -37.42 4.67
N THR A 471 -45.02 -38.67 4.85
CA THR A 471 -44.81 -39.93 4.11
C THR A 471 -44.11 -39.98 2.73
N GLY A 472 -43.24 -41.01 2.54
CA GLY A 472 -42.90 -41.47 1.19
C GLY A 472 -41.74 -42.48 1.06
N ASN A 473 -42.07 -43.77 1.06
CA ASN A 473 -41.21 -44.92 0.68
C ASN A 473 -40.28 -44.69 -0.53
N ASN A 474 -39.00 -45.13 -0.43
CA ASN A 474 -38.44 -46.13 -1.36
C ASN A 474 -37.01 -46.60 -1.01
N LYS A 475 -36.94 -47.84 -0.50
CA LYS A 475 -36.13 -48.98 -0.99
C LYS A 475 -34.84 -48.67 -1.78
N LYS A 476 -33.68 -48.91 -1.14
CA LYS A 476 -32.53 -49.52 -1.82
C LYS A 476 -31.71 -50.39 -0.87
N THR A 477 -31.79 -51.68 -1.10
CA THR A 477 -30.95 -52.75 -0.53
C THR A 477 -29.53 -52.58 -1.04
N ALA A 478 -28.55 -52.46 -0.14
CA ALA A 478 -27.13 -52.67 -0.43
C ALA A 478 -26.51 -53.50 0.70
N ASN A 479 -25.75 -54.50 0.31
CA ASN A 479 -25.22 -55.56 1.14
C ASN A 479 -24.29 -55.07 2.26
N THR A 480 -24.47 -55.68 3.42
CA THR A 480 -23.51 -55.88 4.51
C THR A 480 -22.19 -56.49 4.02
N SER A 481 -21.09 -55.75 4.15
CA SER A 481 -19.71 -56.23 4.32
C SER A 481 -18.75 -55.06 4.09
N ASP A 482 -18.47 -54.28 5.14
CA ASP A 482 -17.18 -53.58 5.39
C ASP A 482 -17.37 -52.47 6.45
N HIS A 483 -17.86 -52.85 7.65
CA HIS A 483 -17.59 -52.06 8.87
C HIS A 483 -16.33 -52.63 9.53
N MET A 484 -15.21 -52.59 8.80
CA MET A 484 -13.88 -52.91 9.33
C MET A 484 -13.20 -51.62 9.77
N THR A 485 -13.30 -51.38 11.07
CA THR A 485 -12.34 -50.69 11.95
C THR A 485 -11.07 -50.17 11.28
N ALA A 486 -10.99 -48.85 11.13
CA ALA A 486 -9.72 -48.14 11.07
C ALA A 486 -9.90 -46.81 11.82
N LEU A 487 -9.01 -46.50 12.77
CA LEU A 487 -8.70 -45.11 13.06
C LEU A 487 -8.44 -44.46 11.70
N SER A 488 -9.21 -43.45 11.30
CA SER A 488 -8.97 -42.78 10.03
C SER A 488 -7.51 -42.31 10.00
N LYS A 489 -6.85 -42.32 8.82
CA LYS A 489 -5.47 -41.81 8.68
C LYS A 489 -5.30 -40.41 9.26
N GLU A 490 -6.39 -39.64 9.38
CA GLU A 490 -6.46 -38.32 9.98
C GLU A 490 -6.17 -38.34 11.49
N VAL A 491 -6.62 -39.35 12.25
CA VAL A 491 -6.36 -39.43 13.69
C VAL A 491 -4.92 -39.83 14.02
N MET A 492 -4.20 -40.48 13.10
CA MET A 492 -2.78 -40.82 13.31
C MET A 492 -1.83 -39.62 13.22
N GLY A 493 -2.31 -38.46 12.74
CA GLY A 493 -1.58 -37.19 12.79
C GLY A 493 -1.79 -36.41 14.10
N LEU A 494 -2.78 -36.79 14.91
CA LEU A 494 -3.14 -36.07 16.12
C LEU A 494 -2.17 -36.35 17.28
N GLN A 495 -1.97 -35.34 18.11
CA GLN A 495 -1.11 -35.38 19.28
C GLN A 495 -1.93 -35.14 20.55
N ILE A 496 -1.60 -35.90 21.60
CA ILE A 496 -2.11 -35.73 22.96
C ILE A 496 -1.11 -34.88 23.70
N ILE A 497 -1.58 -33.78 24.30
CA ILE A 497 -0.75 -32.89 25.12
C ILE A 497 -1.17 -33.05 26.58
N THR A 498 -0.19 -33.28 27.44
CA THR A 498 -0.36 -33.54 28.89
C THR A 498 0.67 -32.72 29.64
N VAL A 499 0.38 -32.31 30.88
CA VAL A 499 1.32 -31.57 31.72
C VAL A 499 1.73 -32.45 32.89
N ASN A 500 3.04 -32.65 33.07
CA ASN A 500 3.55 -33.40 34.21
C ASN A 500 3.53 -32.57 35.51
N SER A 501 3.82 -33.21 36.64
CA SER A 501 3.92 -32.55 37.96
C SER A 501 4.94 -31.41 38.05
N ALA A 502 5.85 -31.30 37.09
CA ALA A 502 6.83 -30.21 36.97
C ALA A 502 6.35 -29.07 36.04
N GLY A 503 5.12 -29.11 35.50
CA GLY A 503 4.59 -28.09 34.61
C GLY A 503 5.09 -28.18 33.17
N THR A 504 5.76 -29.27 32.79
CA THR A 504 6.29 -29.48 31.44
C THR A 504 5.27 -30.22 30.58
N SER A 505 5.02 -29.68 29.38
CA SER A 505 4.17 -30.33 28.37
C SER A 505 4.85 -31.56 27.78
N GLN A 506 4.15 -32.69 27.79
CA GLN A 506 4.50 -33.91 27.09
C GLN A 506 3.57 -34.09 25.90
N VAL A 507 4.13 -34.47 24.76
CA VAL A 507 3.42 -34.60 23.48
C VAL A 507 3.58 -36.04 22.98
N GLN A 508 2.48 -36.75 22.78
CA GLN A 508 2.49 -38.12 22.26
C GLN A 508 1.53 -38.26 21.08
N LYS A 509 1.87 -39.11 20.11
CA LYS A 509 0.95 -39.44 19.02
C LYS A 509 -0.19 -40.31 19.55
N VAL A 510 -1.41 -40.05 19.07
CA VAL A 510 -2.59 -40.85 19.42
C VAL A 510 -2.40 -42.33 19.05
N SER A 511 -1.67 -42.62 17.96
CA SER A 511 -1.35 -43.98 17.53
C SER A 511 -0.55 -44.81 18.54
N ASP A 512 0.16 -44.16 19.45
CA ASP A 512 0.98 -44.82 20.46
C ASP A 512 0.18 -45.12 21.74
N VAL A 513 -0.97 -44.44 21.90
CA VAL A 513 -1.86 -44.53 23.06
C VAL A 513 -3.07 -45.40 22.79
N LEU A 514 -3.60 -45.41 21.57
CA LEU A 514 -4.79 -46.18 21.22
C LEU A 514 -4.49 -47.25 20.18
N LYS A 515 -4.84 -48.49 20.51
CA LYS A 515 -4.73 -49.63 19.61
C LYS A 515 -6.13 -50.06 19.16
N PRO A 516 -6.48 -49.92 17.87
CA PRO A 516 -7.75 -50.42 17.36
C PRO A 516 -7.89 -51.92 17.62
N VAL A 517 -9.09 -52.34 18.00
CA VAL A 517 -9.49 -53.76 18.02
C VAL A 517 -10.83 -53.90 17.30
N ASP A 518 -11.08 -55.06 16.70
CA ASP A 518 -12.39 -55.32 16.11
C ASP A 518 -13.48 -55.42 17.18
N THR A 519 -14.72 -55.09 16.81
CA THR A 519 -15.86 -55.04 17.72
C THR A 519 -16.09 -56.36 18.46
N LEU A 520 -15.86 -57.52 17.83
CA LEU A 520 -16.08 -58.82 18.45
C LEU A 520 -15.00 -59.10 19.52
N THR A 521 -13.74 -58.83 19.21
CA THR A 521 -12.64 -58.87 20.19
C THR A 521 -12.89 -57.91 21.33
N ALA A 522 -13.38 -56.70 21.04
CA ALA A 522 -13.71 -55.71 22.07
C ALA A 522 -14.80 -56.23 23.02
N ILE A 523 -15.90 -56.77 22.50
CA ILE A 523 -17.00 -57.36 23.28
C ILE A 523 -16.50 -58.52 24.15
N ASN A 524 -15.65 -59.40 23.61
CA ASN A 524 -15.09 -60.54 24.34
C ASN A 524 -14.15 -60.15 25.49
N ASN A 525 -13.59 -58.93 25.47
CA ASN A 525 -12.74 -58.41 26.54
C ASN A 525 -13.53 -57.88 27.74
N PHE A 526 -14.85 -57.73 27.61
CA PHE A 526 -15.73 -57.45 28.76
C PHE A 526 -16.11 -58.80 29.39
N SER A 527 -16.03 -58.93 30.72
CA SER A 527 -16.26 -60.19 31.44
C SER A 527 -17.65 -60.78 31.18
N SER A 528 -17.89 -62.05 31.57
CA SER A 528 -19.03 -62.92 31.23
C SER A 528 -20.48 -62.40 31.39
N ASP A 529 -20.70 -61.14 31.78
CA ASP A 529 -22.00 -60.48 31.95
C ASP A 529 -22.53 -59.79 30.67
N VAL A 530 -21.88 -60.02 29.52
CA VAL A 530 -22.07 -59.23 28.28
C VAL A 530 -23.03 -59.88 27.27
N SER A 531 -23.88 -60.83 27.70
CA SER A 531 -24.83 -61.50 26.80
C SER A 531 -25.90 -60.58 26.17
N THR A 532 -25.86 -59.27 26.42
CA THR A 532 -26.82 -58.26 25.95
C THR A 532 -26.22 -57.15 25.08
N MET A 533 -24.91 -57.13 24.81
CA MET A 533 -24.31 -56.09 23.95
C MET A 533 -24.51 -56.42 22.46
N GLY A 534 -25.47 -55.75 21.82
CA GLY A 534 -25.66 -55.81 20.36
C GLY A 534 -24.54 -55.08 19.61
N THR A 535 -24.19 -55.58 18.42
CA THR A 535 -23.18 -54.97 17.53
C THR A 535 -23.72 -53.81 16.72
N ASP A 536 -25.05 -53.70 16.59
CA ASP A 536 -25.72 -52.87 15.59
C ASP A 536 -25.64 -51.36 15.87
N ASN A 537 -25.00 -50.96 16.97
CA ASN A 537 -24.85 -49.56 17.38
C ASN A 537 -23.42 -49.21 17.87
N VAL A 538 -22.44 -50.07 17.60
CA VAL A 538 -21.04 -49.78 17.93
C VAL A 538 -20.45 -48.83 16.88
N LYS A 539 -19.95 -47.67 17.33
CA LYS A 539 -19.35 -46.63 16.48
C LYS A 539 -17.83 -46.72 16.42
N GLY A 540 -17.20 -47.42 17.37
CA GLY A 540 -15.76 -47.67 17.43
C GLY A 540 -15.36 -48.44 18.68
N ALA A 541 -14.21 -49.12 18.64
CA ALA A 541 -13.65 -49.85 19.78
C ALA A 541 -12.11 -49.87 19.71
N GLY A 542 -11.47 -50.01 20.87
CA GLY A 542 -10.02 -50.01 20.99
C GLY A 542 -9.53 -50.44 22.36
N VAL A 543 -8.22 -50.54 22.51
CA VAL A 543 -7.53 -50.73 23.78
C VAL A 543 -6.65 -49.52 24.06
N VAL A 544 -6.72 -49.02 25.29
CA VAL A 544 -5.88 -47.93 25.77
C VAL A 544 -4.54 -48.51 26.23
N SER A 545 -3.44 -47.88 25.83
CA SER A 545 -2.08 -48.29 26.19
C SER A 545 -1.27 -47.04 26.48
N PHE A 546 -1.35 -46.56 27.70
CA PHE A 546 -0.61 -45.39 28.16
C PHE A 546 0.88 -45.63 28.31
N ASN A 547 1.37 -46.87 28.39
CA ASN A 547 2.80 -47.19 28.49
C ASN A 547 3.54 -46.37 29.59
N GLY A 548 2.84 -46.05 30.68
CA GLY A 548 3.39 -45.22 31.78
C GLY A 548 3.47 -43.71 31.51
N LEU A 549 3.04 -43.21 30.35
CA LEU A 549 3.12 -41.79 29.94
C LEU A 549 2.41 -40.81 30.89
N PHE A 550 1.42 -41.28 31.65
CA PHE A 550 0.61 -40.43 32.53
C PHE A 550 0.82 -40.70 34.02
N ALA A 551 1.85 -41.48 34.38
CA ALA A 551 2.16 -41.78 35.78
C ALA A 551 2.41 -40.50 36.61
N ASP A 552 3.01 -39.48 35.98
CA ASP A 552 3.37 -38.20 36.62
C ASP A 552 2.48 -37.02 36.17
N SER A 553 1.37 -37.27 35.46
CA SER A 553 0.42 -36.22 35.03
C SER A 553 -0.28 -35.58 36.23
N VAL A 554 -0.51 -34.27 36.21
CA VAL A 554 -1.29 -33.57 37.25
C VAL A 554 -2.80 -33.82 37.16
N SER A 555 -3.31 -34.26 36.00
CA SER A 555 -4.73 -34.56 35.78
C SER A 555 -5.02 -36.04 35.95
N ASP A 556 -6.13 -36.39 36.61
CA ASP A 556 -6.56 -37.80 36.76
C ASP A 556 -7.22 -38.36 35.50
N THR A 557 -7.56 -37.51 34.54
CA THR A 557 -8.10 -37.88 33.23
C THR A 557 -7.32 -37.23 32.08
N VAL A 558 -7.32 -37.89 30.93
CA VAL A 558 -6.69 -37.41 29.70
C VAL A 558 -7.71 -37.49 28.58
N ASP A 559 -7.96 -36.37 27.91
CA ASP A 559 -8.83 -36.35 26.74
C ASP A 559 -8.07 -36.90 25.55
N VAL A 560 -8.51 -38.03 25.03
CA VAL A 560 -7.91 -38.66 23.85
C VAL A 560 -8.91 -38.66 22.71
N PRO A 561 -8.59 -38.04 21.56
CA PRO A 561 -9.45 -38.06 20.39
C PRO A 561 -9.46 -39.46 19.79
N VAL A 562 -10.66 -40.00 19.55
CA VAL A 562 -10.85 -41.28 18.87
C VAL A 562 -11.65 -41.07 17.59
N SER A 563 -11.19 -41.66 16.49
CA SER A 563 -11.98 -41.70 15.25
C SER A 563 -13.11 -42.69 15.44
N ALA A 564 -14.35 -42.24 15.30
CA ALA A 564 -15.53 -43.08 15.37
C ALA A 564 -16.55 -42.56 14.37
N GLY A 565 -17.47 -43.41 13.90
CA GLY A 565 -18.57 -42.99 13.02
C GLY A 565 -19.64 -42.18 13.76
N VAL A 566 -19.22 -41.07 14.37
CA VAL A 566 -19.99 -40.21 15.27
C VAL A 566 -20.29 -38.87 14.62
N THR A 567 -21.44 -38.30 14.94
CA THR A 567 -21.96 -37.06 14.37
C THR A 567 -21.89 -35.95 15.41
N ILE A 568 -21.48 -34.76 14.97
CA ILE A 568 -21.34 -33.59 15.85
C ILE A 568 -22.66 -33.25 16.54
N GLY A 569 -22.59 -32.87 17.82
CA GLY A 569 -23.77 -32.51 18.63
C GLY A 569 -24.48 -33.72 19.26
N GLU A 570 -24.19 -34.95 18.85
CA GLU A 570 -24.72 -36.15 19.49
C GLU A 570 -23.88 -36.57 20.70
N THR A 571 -24.53 -37.14 21.71
CA THR A 571 -23.86 -37.70 22.88
C THR A 571 -23.71 -39.21 22.74
N TYR A 572 -22.48 -39.69 22.90
CA TYR A 572 -22.14 -41.10 22.78
C TYR A 572 -21.82 -41.69 24.15
N LYS A 573 -22.19 -42.95 24.37
CA LYS A 573 -21.81 -43.68 25.57
C LYS A 573 -20.55 -44.48 25.27
N VAL A 574 -19.49 -44.22 26.02
CA VAL A 574 -18.25 -45.01 26.00
C VAL A 574 -18.28 -45.94 27.20
N LEU A 575 -18.18 -47.24 26.95
CA LEU A 575 -18.09 -48.29 27.96
C LEU A 575 -16.65 -48.78 28.04
N PHE A 576 -16.17 -49.04 29.26
CA PHE A 576 -14.84 -49.59 29.52
C PHE A 576 -14.95 -51.00 30.13
N SER A 577 -13.96 -51.86 29.86
CA SER A 577 -13.97 -53.27 30.29
C SER A 577 -13.95 -53.47 31.80
N ASP A 578 -13.69 -52.42 32.59
CA ASP A 578 -13.81 -52.43 34.06
C ASP A 578 -15.24 -52.16 34.57
N GLY A 579 -16.21 -52.00 33.65
CA GLY A 579 -17.61 -51.73 33.95
C GLY A 579 -17.95 -50.24 34.06
N THR A 580 -16.97 -49.34 33.96
CA THR A 580 -17.23 -47.89 33.97
C THR A 580 -17.79 -47.43 32.62
N SER A 581 -18.51 -46.30 32.64
CA SER A 581 -19.01 -45.68 31.41
C SER A 581 -19.04 -44.17 31.52
N VAL A 582 -18.78 -43.49 30.41
CA VAL A 582 -18.83 -42.03 30.29
C VAL A 582 -19.72 -41.63 29.11
N LEU A 583 -20.46 -40.54 29.28
CA LEU A 583 -21.18 -39.89 28.19
C LEU A 583 -20.31 -38.77 27.63
N VAL A 584 -20.05 -38.82 26.33
CA VAL A 584 -19.16 -37.88 25.64
C VAL A 584 -19.94 -37.21 24.53
N LEU A 585 -20.03 -35.89 24.58
CA LEU A 585 -20.58 -35.09 23.48
C LEU A 585 -19.57 -35.08 22.33
N CYS A 586 -20.01 -35.45 21.14
CA CYS A 586 -19.21 -35.33 19.94
C CYS A 586 -19.13 -33.85 19.53
N THR A 587 -17.95 -33.25 19.68
CA THR A 587 -17.72 -31.83 19.37
C THR A 587 -17.17 -31.61 17.95
N ALA A 588 -16.85 -32.68 17.23
CA ALA A 588 -16.32 -32.65 15.86
C ALA A 588 -16.76 -33.90 15.09
N GLU A 589 -17.23 -33.74 13.86
CA GLU A 589 -17.69 -34.87 13.03
C GLU A 589 -16.61 -35.96 12.92
N GLY A 590 -16.96 -37.20 13.21
CA GLY A 590 -16.06 -38.34 13.12
C GLY A 590 -15.01 -38.47 14.24
N ILE A 591 -14.96 -37.54 15.20
CA ILE A 591 -13.96 -37.52 16.29
C ILE A 591 -14.64 -37.35 17.65
N LEU A 592 -14.38 -38.29 18.56
CA LEU A 592 -14.88 -38.25 19.93
C LEU A 592 -13.72 -38.04 20.91
N ASN A 593 -13.75 -36.99 21.73
CA ASN A 593 -12.72 -36.74 22.74
C ASN A 593 -13.08 -37.46 24.04
N ILE A 594 -12.50 -38.63 24.27
CA ILE A 594 -12.85 -39.48 25.41
C ILE A 594 -11.92 -39.15 26.59
N PRO A 595 -12.46 -38.79 27.77
CA PRO A 595 -11.67 -38.63 28.98
C PRO A 595 -11.33 -40.01 29.56
N PHE A 596 -10.09 -40.45 29.38
CA PHE A 596 -9.60 -41.69 29.96
C PHE A 596 -8.97 -41.43 31.33
N ALA A 597 -9.42 -42.15 32.35
CA ALA A 597 -8.80 -42.10 33.67
C ALA A 597 -7.37 -42.70 33.63
N LYS A 598 -6.44 -42.24 34.48
CA LYS A 598 -5.06 -42.77 34.53
C LYS A 598 -4.97 -44.29 34.67
N ASN A 599 -5.91 -44.91 35.38
CA ASN A 599 -5.98 -46.35 35.58
C ASN A 599 -6.62 -47.10 34.40
N ALA A 600 -6.96 -46.42 33.30
CA ALA A 600 -7.52 -47.02 32.10
C ALA A 600 -6.47 -47.74 31.22
N ASP A 601 -5.20 -47.77 31.62
CA ASP A 601 -4.15 -48.49 30.89
C ASP A 601 -4.49 -49.98 30.77
N GLY A 602 -4.51 -50.49 29.54
CA GLY A 602 -4.91 -51.85 29.21
C GLY A 602 -6.42 -52.10 29.14
N LEU A 603 -7.28 -51.11 29.43
CA LEU A 603 -8.73 -51.27 29.31
C LEU A 603 -9.16 -51.27 27.83
N THR A 604 -10.14 -52.11 27.53
CA THR A 604 -10.86 -52.07 26.26
C THR A 604 -12.01 -51.06 26.38
N TYR A 605 -12.21 -50.24 25.35
CA TYR A 605 -13.34 -49.32 25.27
C TYR A 605 -14.23 -49.64 24.06
N ILE A 606 -15.53 -49.38 24.18
CA ILE A 606 -16.52 -49.48 23.11
C ILE A 606 -17.39 -48.21 23.11
N ILE A 607 -17.59 -47.62 21.93
CA ILE A 607 -18.40 -46.41 21.73
C ILE A 607 -19.75 -46.81 21.14
N TYR A 608 -20.84 -46.37 21.78
CA TYR A 608 -22.20 -46.62 21.34
C TYR A 608 -22.94 -45.31 21.01
N GLY A 609 -23.78 -45.34 19.97
CA GLY A 609 -24.76 -44.28 19.72
C GLY A 609 -25.83 -44.22 20.82
N GLN A 610 -26.43 -43.05 21.04
CA GLN A 610 -27.36 -42.83 22.16
C GLN A 610 -28.66 -43.64 22.08
N GLU A 611 -29.14 -43.94 20.87
CA GLU A 611 -30.48 -44.50 20.64
C GLU A 611 -30.67 -45.96 21.12
N LEU A 612 -29.58 -46.71 21.36
CA LEU A 612 -29.64 -48.12 21.78
C LEU A 612 -28.46 -48.47 22.71
N SER A 613 -28.29 -47.76 23.83
CA SER A 613 -27.41 -48.25 24.90
C SER A 613 -28.02 -49.54 25.48
N PRO A 614 -27.31 -50.69 25.50
CA PRO A 614 -27.77 -51.85 26.24
C PRO A 614 -27.94 -51.46 27.71
N GLN A 615 -29.02 -51.91 28.34
CA GLN A 615 -29.21 -51.80 29.78
C GLN A 615 -28.15 -52.71 30.43
N VAL A 616 -27.19 -52.10 31.11
CA VAL A 616 -26.26 -52.83 31.99
C VAL A 616 -27.05 -53.16 33.25
N SER A 617 -27.35 -54.44 33.48
CA SER A 617 -28.04 -54.92 34.67
C SER A 617 -27.10 -55.02 35.86
#